data_AF-A0A2V8U876-F1
#
_entry.id   AF-A0A2V8U876-F1
#
_cell.length_a   1.000
_cell.length_b   1.000
_cell.length_c   1.000
_cell.angle_alpha   90.00
_cell.angle_beta   90.00
_cell.angle_gamma   90.00
#
_symmetry.space_group_name_H-M   'P 1'
#
loop_
_entity.id
_entity.type
_entity.pdbx_description
1 polymer ?
#
loop_
_entity_poly.entity_id
_entity_poly.type
_entity_poly.pdbx_seq_one_letter_code
_entity_poly.pdbx_strand_id
1 'polypeptide(L)'
;MKQIVLLLSLGSATLVPVVHGQEKPRNMDHSVGVRPLTVVEAGIPEMRTAMEQGRITSRELVVQYLTRIALYEDQLHAAITVNPHALQEAEELDRE
;
A
#
# COMPACT_ATOMS: atom_id res chain seq x y z
N MET A 1 41.53 57.37 -7.63
CA MET A 1 40.83 57.92 -6.44
C MET A 1 39.38 57.49 -6.59
N LYS A 2 38.62 56.85 -5.70
CA LYS A 2 38.64 56.45 -4.27
C LYS A 2 37.28 55.67 -4.16
N GLN A 3 37.15 54.39 -3.83
CA GLN A 3 37.01 53.72 -2.50
C GLN A 3 35.92 52.61 -2.70
N ILE A 4 36.21 51.32 -2.56
CA ILE A 4 35.86 50.42 -1.43
C ILE A 4 34.82 50.98 -0.45
N VAL A 5 33.65 50.34 -0.29
CA VAL A 5 33.01 50.08 1.02
C VAL A 5 32.16 48.80 0.96
N LEU A 6 32.46 47.90 1.89
CA LEU A 6 31.75 46.68 2.30
C LEU A 6 30.68 47.04 3.32
N LEU A 7 29.43 46.61 3.15
CA LEU A 7 28.38 46.74 4.17
C LEU A 7 27.71 45.38 4.44
N LEU A 8 27.99 44.85 5.62
CA LEU A 8 27.21 43.82 6.29
C LEU A 8 25.78 44.33 6.52
N SER A 9 24.78 43.54 6.14
CA SER A 9 23.45 43.61 6.74
C SER A 9 23.01 42.24 7.26
N LEU A 10 22.73 42.25 8.55
CA LEU A 10 22.21 41.17 9.37
C LEU A 10 20.70 41.04 9.13
N GLY A 11 20.19 39.80 9.13
CA GLY A 11 18.81 39.50 9.50
C GLY A 11 17.86 39.14 8.35
N SER A 12 17.48 37.87 8.31
CA SER A 12 16.09 37.54 7.97
C SER A 12 15.68 36.29 8.72
N ALA A 13 14.83 36.50 9.73
CA ALA A 13 14.04 35.44 10.34
C ALA A 13 13.00 34.99 9.33
N THR A 14 13.14 33.77 8.81
CA THR A 14 12.08 33.14 8.03
C THR A 14 11.27 32.23 8.95
N LEU A 15 9.98 32.57 9.12
CA LEU A 15 8.93 31.67 9.56
C LEU A 15 9.04 30.37 8.75
N VAL A 16 9.26 29.23 9.42
CA VAL A 16 9.08 27.92 8.80
C VAL A 16 7.58 27.59 8.88
N PRO A 17 6.90 27.39 7.73
CA PRO A 17 5.47 27.11 7.71
C PRO A 17 5.20 25.66 8.06
N VAL A 18 4.00 25.45 8.59
CA VAL A 18 3.15 24.26 8.44
C VAL A 18 3.88 22.91 8.46
N VAL A 19 3.73 22.21 9.58
CA VAL A 19 3.85 20.74 9.65
C VAL A 19 2.77 20.15 8.74
N HIS A 20 3.08 20.08 7.44
CA HIS A 20 2.54 19.03 6.58
C HIS A 20 3.26 17.78 7.03
N GLY A 21 2.53 16.83 7.61
CA GLY A 21 3.00 15.47 7.77
C GLY A 21 3.54 15.00 6.42
N GLN A 22 4.86 14.97 6.31
CA GLN A 22 5.56 14.35 5.20
C GLN A 22 5.24 12.87 5.34
N GLU A 23 4.22 12.39 4.62
CA GLU A 23 4.18 10.96 4.30
C GLU A 23 5.42 10.69 3.47
N LYS A 24 6.49 10.27 4.17
CA LYS A 24 7.69 9.70 3.58
C LYS A 24 7.18 8.73 2.51
N PRO A 25 7.48 8.93 1.21
CA PRO A 25 7.07 7.97 0.19
C PRO A 25 7.58 6.62 0.68
N ARG A 26 6.65 5.71 0.96
CA ARG A 26 6.97 4.33 1.30
C ARG A 26 7.66 3.79 0.05
N ASN A 27 8.98 3.88 0.05
CA ASN A 27 9.83 3.23 -0.93
C ASN A 27 9.74 1.74 -0.61
N MET A 28 8.61 1.15 -0.99
CA MET A 28 8.44 -0.28 -1.01
C MET A 28 9.30 -0.74 -2.17
N ASP A 29 10.46 -1.29 -1.82
CA ASP A 29 11.22 -2.16 -2.71
C ASP A 29 10.38 -3.42 -2.98
N HIS A 30 9.33 -3.26 -3.78
CA HIS A 30 8.67 -4.37 -4.46
C HIS A 30 9.45 -4.60 -5.74
N SER A 31 10.71 -5.02 -5.61
CA SER A 31 11.42 -5.60 -6.75
C SER A 31 10.52 -6.65 -7.36
N VAL A 32 10.07 -6.39 -8.59
CA VAL A 32 9.20 -7.24 -9.40
C VAL A 32 10.02 -8.47 -9.81
N GLY A 33 10.34 -9.31 -8.84
CA GLY A 33 10.66 -10.69 -9.08
C GLY A 33 9.37 -11.45 -9.34
N VAL A 34 9.45 -12.54 -10.11
CA VAL A 34 8.32 -13.46 -10.37
C VAL A 34 8.00 -14.24 -9.10
N ARG A 35 7.61 -13.56 -8.01
CA ARG A 35 7.06 -14.19 -6.82
C ARG A 35 5.54 -14.15 -6.93
N PRO A 36 4.85 -15.26 -6.61
CA PRO A 36 3.41 -15.24 -6.44
C PRO A 36 2.99 -14.11 -5.49
N LEU A 37 1.94 -13.38 -5.86
CA LEU A 37 1.41 -12.31 -5.02
C LEU A 37 0.87 -12.90 -3.73
N THR A 38 1.27 -12.32 -2.60
CA THR A 38 0.74 -12.62 -1.27
C THR A 38 -0.11 -11.46 -0.79
N VAL A 39 -1.24 -11.76 -0.15
CA VAL A 39 -2.11 -10.72 0.44
C VAL A 39 -1.47 -10.00 1.65
N VAL A 40 -0.36 -10.50 2.16
CA VAL A 40 0.33 -9.95 3.34
C VAL A 40 1.21 -8.79 2.91
N GLU A 41 0.96 -7.60 3.47
CA GLU A 41 1.63 -6.34 3.15
C GLU A 41 1.43 -5.82 1.71
N ALA A 42 0.60 -6.48 0.89
CA ALA A 42 0.28 -6.00 -0.45
C ALA A 42 -0.72 -4.84 -0.42
N GLY A 43 -0.40 -3.77 -1.14
CA GLY A 43 -1.30 -2.63 -1.31
C GLY A 43 -2.37 -2.90 -2.37
N ILE A 44 -3.52 -2.21 -2.29
CA ILE A 44 -4.57 -2.29 -3.33
C ILE A 44 -4.03 -2.03 -4.75
N PRO A 45 -3.16 -1.03 -5.00
CA PRO A 45 -2.61 -0.82 -6.34
C PRO A 45 -1.81 -2.01 -6.86
N GLU A 46 -1.01 -2.66 -6.00
CA GLU A 46 -0.22 -3.82 -6.35
C GLU A 46 -1.09 -5.03 -6.68
N MET A 47 -2.14 -5.27 -5.88
CA MET A 47 -3.10 -6.35 -6.12
C MET A 47 -3.83 -6.12 -7.45
N ARG A 48 -4.29 -4.88 -7.72
CA ARG A 48 -4.92 -4.53 -9.00
C ARG A 48 -3.98 -4.80 -10.18
N THR A 49 -2.74 -4.31 -10.11
CA THR A 49 -1.75 -4.56 -11.15
C THR A 49 -1.46 -6.06 -11.34
N ALA A 50 -1.44 -6.85 -10.27
CA ALA A 50 -1.26 -8.30 -10.36
C ALA A 50 -2.44 -9.00 -11.06
N MET A 51 -3.67 -8.58 -10.78
CA MET A 51 -4.87 -9.08 -11.45
C MET A 51 -4.88 -8.70 -12.93
N GLU A 52 -4.59 -7.43 -13.26
CA GLU A 52 -4.48 -6.94 -14.65
C GLU A 52 -3.40 -7.67 -15.45
N GLN A 53 -2.33 -8.11 -14.77
CA GLN A 53 -1.24 -8.89 -15.37
C GLN A 53 -1.51 -10.41 -15.38
N GLY A 54 -2.67 -10.87 -14.89
CA GLY A 54 -3.00 -12.29 -14.80
C GLY A 54 -2.09 -13.09 -13.86
N ARG A 55 -1.38 -12.42 -12.95
CA ARG A 55 -0.50 -13.06 -11.96
C ARG A 55 -1.27 -13.61 -10.76
N ILE A 56 -2.50 -13.17 -10.57
CA ILE A 56 -3.43 -13.68 -9.56
C ILE A 56 -4.87 -13.46 -10.04
N THR A 57 -5.79 -14.34 -9.64
CA THR A 57 -7.23 -14.14 -9.86
C THR A 57 -7.96 -13.68 -8.60
N SER A 58 -9.19 -13.19 -8.75
CA SER A 58 -10.09 -12.85 -7.64
C SER A 58 -10.34 -14.07 -6.75
N ARG A 59 -10.58 -15.25 -7.35
CA ARG A 59 -10.73 -16.51 -6.61
C ARG A 59 -9.50 -16.79 -5.75
N GLU A 60 -8.30 -16.65 -6.31
CA GLU A 60 -7.05 -16.91 -5.59
C GLU A 60 -6.84 -15.92 -4.44
N LEU A 61 -7.16 -14.64 -4.63
CA LEU A 61 -7.14 -13.63 -3.56
C LEU A 61 -8.09 -14.00 -2.41
N VAL A 62 -9.33 -14.37 -2.73
CA VAL A 62 -10.33 -14.75 -1.73
C VAL A 62 -9.89 -16.02 -0.98
N VAL A 63 -9.35 -17.02 -1.67
CA VAL A 63 -8.80 -18.23 -1.02
C VAL A 63 -7.68 -17.87 -0.03
N GLN A 64 -6.77 -16.95 -0.38
CA GLN A 64 -5.71 -16.52 0.54
C GLN A 64 -6.28 -15.86 1.81
N TYR A 65 -7.29 -14.99 1.67
CA TYR A 65 -7.91 -14.35 2.83
C TYR A 65 -8.71 -15.33 3.69
N LEU A 66 -9.51 -16.21 3.09
CA LEU A 66 -10.26 -17.24 3.82
C LEU A 66 -9.32 -18.18 4.57
N THR A 67 -8.18 -18.55 3.96
CA THR A 67 -7.15 -19.35 4.62
C THR A 67 -6.58 -18.62 5.83
N ARG A 68 -6.29 -17.31 5.73
CA ARG A 68 -5.79 -16.51 6.86
C ARG A 68 -6.83 -16.39 7.98
N ILE A 69 -8.10 -16.19 7.64
CA ILE A 69 -9.18 -16.20 8.63
C ILE A 69 -9.18 -17.55 9.36
N ALA A 70 -9.23 -18.66 8.62
CA ALA A 70 -9.23 -20.00 9.22
C ALA A 70 -8.00 -20.27 10.12
N LEU A 71 -6.82 -19.74 9.77
CA LEU A 71 -5.60 -19.91 10.55
C LEU A 71 -5.58 -19.12 11.88
N TYR A 72 -6.30 -18.00 11.96
CA TYR A 72 -6.19 -17.08 13.10
C TYR A 72 -7.49 -16.89 13.89
N GLU A 73 -8.64 -17.32 13.37
CA GLU A 73 -9.95 -17.02 13.96
C GLU A 73 -10.11 -17.56 15.39
N ASP A 74 -9.55 -18.73 15.70
CA ASP A 74 -9.58 -19.32 17.05
C ASP A 74 -8.96 -18.43 18.13
N GLN A 75 -8.04 -17.53 17.74
CA GLN A 75 -7.38 -16.61 18.67
C GLN A 75 -7.99 -15.21 18.58
N LEU A 76 -8.21 -14.72 17.36
CA LEU A 76 -8.57 -13.33 17.12
C LEU A 76 -10.06 -13.08 17.26
N HIS A 77 -10.92 -14.08 17.00
CA HIS A 77 -12.37 -13.93 16.98
C HIS A 77 -12.82 -12.71 16.15
N ALA A 78 -12.19 -12.52 14.99
CA ALA A 78 -12.29 -11.30 14.21
C ALA A 78 -13.48 -11.32 13.23
N ALA A 79 -13.89 -12.52 12.78
CA ALA A 79 -14.95 -12.69 11.81
C ALA A 79 -16.19 -13.34 12.46
N ILE A 80 -17.23 -12.53 12.68
CA ILE A 80 -18.51 -13.04 13.22
C ILE A 80 -19.15 -14.07 12.27
N THR A 81 -19.11 -13.80 10.97
CA THR A 81 -19.63 -14.68 9.91
C THR A 81 -18.82 -14.49 8.62
N VAL A 82 -18.66 -15.56 7.86
CA VAL A 82 -18.07 -15.54 6.51
C VAL A 82 -19.17 -15.81 5.48
N ASN A 83 -19.17 -15.08 4.36
CA ASN A 83 -20.12 -15.31 3.26
C ASN A 83 -19.88 -16.70 2.63
N PRO A 84 -20.86 -17.62 2.64
CA PRO A 84 -20.70 -18.94 2.04
C PRO A 84 -20.55 -18.90 0.51
N HIS A 85 -20.94 -17.79 -0.14
CA HIS A 85 -20.84 -17.59 -1.58
C HIS A 85 -19.57 -16.84 -2.02
N ALA A 86 -18.65 -16.51 -1.10
CA ALA A 86 -17.48 -15.67 -1.41
C ALA A 86 -16.63 -16.21 -2.57
N LEU A 87 -16.47 -17.54 -2.67
CA LEU A 87 -15.72 -18.15 -3.77
C LEU A 87 -16.48 -18.12 -5.10
N GLN A 88 -17.81 -18.23 -5.07
CA GLN A 88 -18.65 -18.15 -6.27
C GLN A 88 -18.64 -16.72 -6.84
N GLU A 89 -18.82 -15.72 -5.99
CA GLU A 89 -18.75 -14.31 -6.38
C GLU A 89 -17.36 -13.96 -6.97
N ALA A 90 -16.29 -14.49 -6.37
CA ALA A 90 -14.94 -14.29 -6.89
C ALA A 90 -14.73 -14.95 -8.27
N GLU A 91 -15.28 -16.14 -8.47
CA GLU A 91 -15.27 -16.80 -9.79
C GLU A 91 -16.11 -16.04 -10.83
N GLU A 92 -17.21 -15.40 -10.43
CA GLU A 92 -18.03 -14.55 -11.29
C GLU A 92 -17.23 -13.33 -11.76
N LEU A 93 -16.55 -12.65 -10.84
CA LEU A 93 -15.68 -11.50 -11.14
C LEU A 93 -14.50 -11.85 -12.04
N ASP A 94 -13.94 -13.06 -11.93
CA ASP A 94 -12.87 -13.52 -12.81
C ASP A 94 -13.32 -13.73 -14.27
N ARG A 95 -14.63 -13.78 -14.53
CA ARG A 95 -15.21 -13.96 -15.87
C ARG A 95 -15.69 -12.67 -16.53
N GLU A 96 -15.77 -11.56 -15.80
CA GLU A 96 -16.14 -10.24 -16.32
C GLU A 96 -15.03 -9.62 -17.17
#